data_AF-A0AAV6WRS7-F1
#
_entry.id   AF-A0AAV6WRS7-F1
#
_cell.length_a   1.000
_cell.length_b   1.000
_cell.length_c   1.000
_cell.angle_alpha   90.00
_cell.angle_beta   90.00
_cell.angle_gamma   90.00
#
_symmetry.space_group_name_H-M   'P 1'
#
loop_
_entity.id
_entity.type
_entity.pdbx_description
1 polymer ?
#
loop_
_entity_poly.entity_id
_entity_poly.type
_entity_poly.pdbx_seq_one_letter_code
_entity_poly.pdbx_strand_id
1 'polypeptide(L)'
;MNLSLTKLIIWISWLFVCFYSSTSHSIIKTLPGYSGNLPFNLETGYVSVGESDEIELFYYFIESERNPSDDPLVLWLTGGPGCSGLCGLAFELGTSI
;
A
#
# COMPACT_ATOMS: atom_id res chain seq x y z
N MET A 1 7.67 39.12 18.95
CA MET A 1 6.79 37.93 19.11
C MET A 1 7.07 37.35 20.51
N ASN A 2 6.03 37.17 21.34
CA ASN A 2 6.20 36.92 22.78
C ASN A 2 6.72 35.49 23.06
N LEU A 3 7.57 35.29 24.07
CA LEU A 3 8.24 34.00 24.37
C LEU A 3 7.25 32.86 24.70
N SER A 4 6.05 33.21 25.16
CA SER A 4 4.94 32.27 25.37
C SER A 4 4.34 31.77 24.05
N LEU A 5 4.26 32.62 23.03
CA LEU A 5 3.70 32.29 21.73
C LEU A 5 4.62 31.35 20.94
N THR A 6 5.93 31.55 21.03
CA THR A 6 6.91 30.67 20.37
C THR A 6 6.93 29.26 20.97
N LYS A 7 6.78 29.13 22.30
CA LYS A 7 6.65 27.82 22.96
C LYS A 7 5.38 27.07 22.54
N LEU A 8 4.26 27.78 22.42
CA LEU A 8 2.99 27.20 21.98
C LEU A 8 3.09 26.67 20.54
N ILE A 9 3.72 27.45 19.65
CA ILE A 9 3.93 27.05 18.25
C ILE A 9 4.81 25.78 18.16
N ILE A 10 5.90 25.70 18.95
CA ILE A 10 6.76 24.50 18.97
C ILE A 10 5.99 23.27 19.46
N TRP A 11 5.14 23.44 20.49
CA TRP A 11 4.32 22.34 21.03
C TRP A 11 3.27 21.85 20.01
N ILE A 12 2.63 22.78 19.29
CA ILE A 12 1.68 22.47 18.22
C ILE A 12 2.39 21.81 17.03
N SER A 13 3.58 22.27 16.65
CA SER A 13 4.39 21.63 15.62
C SER A 13 4.83 20.22 16.02
N TRP A 14 5.17 19.99 17.28
CA TRP A 14 5.48 18.64 17.79
C TRP A 14 4.26 17.72 17.77
N LEU A 15 3.07 18.23 18.13
CA LEU A 15 1.81 17.49 17.98
C LEU A 15 1.50 17.14 16.52
N PHE A 16 1.84 18.03 15.57
CA PHE A 16 1.66 17.79 14.14
C PHE A 16 2.63 16.74 13.55
N VAL A 17 3.84 16.61 14.11
CA VAL A 17 4.85 15.64 13.65
C VAL A 17 4.48 14.20 14.02
N CYS A 18 3.72 13.98 15.09
CA CYS A 18 3.32 12.64 15.55
C CYS A 18 2.21 11.95 14.73
N PHE A 19 1.58 12.63 13.76
CA PHE A 19 0.43 12.08 13.01
C PHE A 19 0.70 11.82 11.52
N TYR A 20 1.93 11.91 11.05
CA TYR A 20 2.24 11.55 9.66
C TYR A 20 2.37 10.03 9.51
N SER A 21 1.25 9.33 9.34
CA SER A 21 1.27 8.02 8.69
C SER A 21 1.54 8.26 7.21
N SER A 22 2.75 7.96 6.75
CA SER A 22 3.15 8.11 5.36
C SER A 22 2.72 6.88 4.56
N THR A 23 1.48 6.87 4.07
CA THR A 23 1.00 5.80 3.18
C THR A 23 1.75 5.90 1.85
N SER A 24 2.55 4.89 1.49
CA SER A 24 3.26 4.85 0.21
C SER A 24 2.54 3.87 -0.72
N HIS A 25 1.89 4.39 -1.77
CA HIS A 25 1.28 3.59 -2.82
C HIS A 25 1.67 4.12 -4.21
N SER A 26 1.69 3.23 -5.19
CA SER A 26 2.07 3.53 -6.57
C SER A 26 1.23 2.71 -7.54
N ILE A 27 0.65 3.41 -8.52
CA ILE A 27 -0.06 2.77 -9.62
C ILE A 27 0.95 2.37 -10.69
N ILE A 28 1.02 1.08 -10.96
CA ILE A 28 1.93 0.49 -11.94
C ILE A 28 1.23 0.46 -13.30
N LYS A 29 1.77 1.18 -14.27
CA LYS A 29 1.26 1.20 -15.65
C LYS A 29 2.02 0.28 -16.59
N THR A 30 3.29 0.00 -16.31
CA THR A 30 4.17 -0.83 -17.14
C THR A 30 4.98 -1.78 -16.25
N LEU A 31 5.24 -2.99 -16.74
CA LEU A 31 6.12 -3.96 -16.09
C LEU A 31 7.25 -4.36 -17.02
N PRO A 32 8.48 -4.55 -16.51
CA PRO A 32 9.54 -5.18 -17.29
C PRO A 32 9.08 -6.54 -17.83
N GLY A 33 9.26 -6.78 -19.13
CA GLY A 33 8.82 -8.01 -19.80
C GLY A 33 7.41 -7.95 -20.38
N TYR A 34 6.59 -6.97 -20.00
CA TYR A 34 5.29 -6.72 -20.62
C TYR A 34 5.41 -5.61 -21.68
N SER A 35 4.91 -5.87 -22.88
CA SER A 35 4.97 -4.89 -23.97
C SER A 35 3.79 -3.92 -23.90
N GLY A 36 4.06 -2.67 -23.51
CA GLY A 36 3.06 -1.60 -23.44
C GLY A 36 2.49 -1.40 -22.03
N ASN A 37 1.31 -0.80 -21.96
CA ASN A 37 0.61 -0.57 -20.69
C ASN A 37 -0.13 -1.83 -20.25
N LEU A 38 -0.14 -2.10 -18.94
CA LEU A 38 -0.92 -3.19 -18.37
C LEU A 38 -2.41 -3.05 -18.72
N PRO A 39 -3.11 -4.15 -19.03
CA PRO A 39 -4.52 -4.13 -19.41
C PRO A 39 -5.45 -4.02 -18.19
N PHE A 40 -4.89 -4.02 -16.98
CA PHE A 40 -5.59 -3.88 -15.71
C PHE A 40 -4.91 -2.83 -14.82
N ASN A 41 -5.62 -2.35 -13.80
CA ASN A 41 -5.06 -1.43 -12.81
C ASN A 41 -4.36 -2.25 -11.72
N LEU A 42 -3.03 -2.14 -11.68
CA LEU A 42 -2.18 -2.67 -10.61
C LEU A 42 -1.73 -1.51 -9.72
N GLU A 43 -2.00 -1.62 -8.42
CA GLU A 43 -1.41 -0.79 -7.39
C GLU A 43 -0.49 -1.62 -6.50
N THR A 44 0.59 -1.03 -6.06
CA THR A 44 1.50 -1.60 -5.05
C THR A 44 1.78 -0.58 -3.99
N GLY A 45 1.96 -1.03 -2.75
CA GLY A 45 2.28 -0.13 -1.65
C GLY A 45 2.63 -0.87 -0.38
N TYR A 46 2.72 -0.10 0.70
CA TYR A 46 2.93 -0.60 2.06
C TYR A 46 1.77 -0.21 2.97
N VAL A 47 1.37 -1.13 3.84
CA VAL A 47 0.42 -0.90 4.92
C VAL A 47 1.11 -1.16 6.25
N SER A 48 1.12 -0.14 7.10
CA SER A 48 1.60 -0.23 8.48
C SER A 48 0.64 -1.07 9.33
N VAL A 49 1.20 -2.00 10.11
CA VAL A 49 0.47 -2.85 11.05
C VAL A 49 1.23 -2.96 12.38
N GLY A 50 0.50 -3.27 13.45
CA GLY A 50 1.02 -3.32 14.82
C GLY A 50 0.56 -2.15 15.66
N GLU A 51 0.73 -2.22 16.98
CA GLU A 51 0.24 -1.17 17.91
C GLU A 51 0.94 0.18 17.71
N SER A 52 2.18 0.16 17.20
CA SER A 52 2.99 1.35 16.95
C SER A 52 3.36 1.51 15.47
N ASP A 53 2.59 0.92 14.55
CA ASP A 53 2.86 0.99 13.10
C ASP A 53 4.30 0.57 12.74
N GLU A 54 4.82 -0.44 13.44
CA GLU A 54 6.22 -0.84 13.39
C GLU A 54 6.54 -1.87 12.28
N ILE A 55 5.50 -2.47 11.70
CA ILE A 55 5.63 -3.48 10.64
C ILE A 55 4.98 -2.93 9.36
N GLU A 56 5.73 -2.92 8.27
CA GLU A 56 5.24 -2.50 6.95
C GLU A 56 5.00 -3.73 6.07
N LEU A 57 3.74 -4.01 5.72
CA LEU A 57 3.37 -5.09 4.82
C LEU A 57 3.26 -4.57 3.39
N PHE A 58 4.09 -5.13 2.50
CA PHE A 58 3.98 -4.86 1.07
C PHE A 58 2.77 -5.58 0.46
N TYR A 59 2.01 -4.92 -0.42
CA TYR A 59 0.87 -5.51 -1.11
C TYR A 59 0.91 -5.31 -2.64
N TYR A 60 0.22 -6.22 -3.33
CA TYR A 60 -0.20 -6.07 -4.72
C TYR A 60 -1.74 -6.01 -4.75
N PHE A 61 -2.31 -4.95 -5.30
CA PHE A 61 -3.74 -4.78 -5.46
C PHE A 61 -4.08 -4.70 -6.95
N ILE A 62 -4.91 -5.64 -7.43
CA ILE A 62 -5.38 -5.68 -8.80
C ILE A 62 -6.88 -5.42 -8.76
N GLU A 63 -7.32 -4.35 -9.42
CA GLU A 63 -8.75 -4.04 -9.52
C GLU A 63 -9.48 -5.08 -10.38
N SER A 64 -10.76 -5.32 -10.08
CA SER A 64 -11.60 -6.19 -10.90
C SER A 64 -11.70 -5.68 -12.33
N GLU A 65 -11.60 -6.58 -13.32
CA GLU A 65 -11.76 -6.23 -14.73
C GLU A 65 -13.24 -6.03 -15.13
N ARG A 66 -14.20 -6.37 -14.25
CA ARG A 66 -15.65 -6.27 -14.53
C ARG A 66 -16.25 -4.96 -14.06
N ASN A 67 -16.49 -4.81 -12.75
CA ASN A 67 -17.04 -3.60 -12.15
C ASN A 67 -16.39 -3.38 -10.77
N PRO A 68 -15.22 -2.70 -10.72
CA PRO A 68 -14.47 -2.48 -9.48
C PRO A 68 -15.28 -1.87 -8.34
N SER A 69 -16.32 -1.09 -8.64
CA SER A 69 -17.12 -0.41 -7.62
C SER A 69 -18.15 -1.33 -6.95
N ASP A 70 -18.59 -2.39 -7.62
CA ASP A 70 -19.62 -3.32 -7.12
C ASP A 70 -19.06 -4.72 -6.81
N ASP A 71 -17.88 -5.05 -7.32
CA ASP A 71 -17.23 -6.34 -7.09
C ASP A 71 -16.64 -6.44 -5.67
N PRO A 72 -16.63 -7.63 -5.05
CA PRO A 72 -16.13 -7.80 -3.69
C PRO A 72 -14.60 -7.65 -3.62
N LEU A 73 -14.13 -7.16 -2.48
CA LEU A 73 -12.71 -7.19 -2.14
C LEU A 73 -12.31 -8.59 -1.68
N VAL A 74 -11.25 -9.15 -2.28
CA VAL A 74 -10.69 -10.45 -1.91
C VAL A 74 -9.27 -10.26 -1.37
N LEU A 75 -9.03 -10.70 -0.14
CA LEU A 75 -7.70 -10.77 0.45
C LEU A 75 -7.11 -12.17 0.23
N TRP A 76 -5.93 -12.23 -0.37
CA TRP A 76 -5.20 -13.48 -0.57
C TRP A 76 -3.91 -13.51 0.25
N LEU A 77 -3.71 -14.59 0.99
CA LEU A 77 -2.53 -14.81 1.83
C LEU A 77 -1.92 -16.18 1.51
N THR A 78 -0.67 -16.19 1.06
CA THR A 78 0.08 -17.43 0.89
C THR A 78 0.36 -18.06 2.25
N GLY A 79 0.26 -19.38 2.34
CA GLY A 79 0.57 -20.14 3.56
C GLY A 79 2.06 -20.32 3.81
N GLY A 80 2.38 -21.23 4.74
CA GLY A 80 3.75 -21.45 5.22
C GLY A 80 4.26 -20.25 6.05
N PRO A 81 5.30 -20.42 6.88
CA PRO A 81 5.94 -19.27 7.49
C PRO A 81 6.88 -18.60 6.49
N GLY A 82 6.60 -17.35 6.14
CA GLY A 82 7.52 -16.48 5.39
C GLY A 82 7.51 -16.62 3.86
N CYS A 83 6.62 -17.42 3.27
CA CYS A 83 6.44 -17.43 1.83
C CYS A 83 5.81 -16.12 1.34
N SER A 84 6.28 -15.60 0.21
CA SER A 84 5.79 -14.33 -0.34
C SER A 84 4.40 -14.46 -0.95
N GLY A 85 3.57 -13.43 -0.76
CA GLY A 85 2.31 -13.24 -1.49
C GLY A 85 2.49 -13.22 -3.01
N LEU A 86 3.68 -12.84 -3.50
CA LEU A 86 4.00 -12.84 -4.93
C LEU A 86 3.89 -14.23 -5.57
N CYS A 87 4.13 -15.31 -4.81
CA CYS A 87 3.98 -16.67 -5.33
C CYS A 87 2.52 -16.97 -5.72
N GLY A 88 1.56 -16.60 -4.86
CA GLY A 88 0.14 -16.75 -5.15
C GLY A 88 -0.28 -15.92 -6.36
N LEU A 89 0.24 -14.69 -6.48
CA LEU A 89 0.01 -13.86 -7.65
C LEU A 89 0.60 -14.49 -8.93
N ALA A 90 1.86 -14.93 -8.93
CA ALA A 90 2.55 -15.38 -10.13
C ALA A 90 2.15 -16.79 -10.61
N PHE A 91 1.76 -17.68 -9.68
CA PHE A 91 1.59 -19.11 -9.99
C PHE A 91 0.20 -19.66 -9.71
N GLU A 92 -0.67 -18.93 -9.01
CA GLU A 92 -1.99 -19.45 -8.60
C GLU A 92 -3.14 -18.63 -9.17
N LEU A 93 -3.14 -17.31 -8.97
CA LEU A 93 -4.29 -16.44 -9.23
C LEU A 93 -4.09 -15.38 -10.32
N GLY A 94 -2.85 -15.02 -10.63
CA GLY A 94 -2.57 -13.87 -11.47
C GLY A 94 -3.26 -13.94 -12.83
N THR A 95 -3.70 -12.79 -13.31
CA THR A 95 -4.01 -12.61 -14.74
C THR A 95 -2.81 -13.09 -15.54
N SER A 96 -3.08 -13.80 -16.64
CA SER A 96 -2.04 -14.27 -17.56
C SER A 96 -1.28 -13.06 -18.13
N ILE A 97 -0.17 -12.70 -17.47
CA ILE A 97 0.82 -11.74 -17.95
C ILE A 97 1.77 -12.39 -18.95
#